data_AF-A0A7C1Y314-F1
#
_entry.id   AF-A0A7C1Y314-F1
#
_cell.length_a   1.000
_cell.length_b   1.000
_cell.length_c   1.000
_cell.angle_alpha   90.00
_cell.angle_beta   90.00
_cell.angle_gamma   90.00
#
_symmetry.space_group_name_H-M   'P 1'
#
loop_
_entity.id
_entity.type
_entity.pdbx_description
1 polymer ?
#
loop_
_entity_poly.entity_id
_entity_poly.type
_entity_poly.pdbx_seq_one_letter_code
_entity_poly.pdbx_strand_id
1 'polypeptide(L)'
;MRAEFAQAARCILKSFRMAYDPADPDYVGDRWPPPNPQYTGKPGSVVEAKWLDPGYGEVSWANVGEVWFIEGIDYALMAADFALAKELAGWFRDPPDGVLMDKEVNDYAHDLKLCVLEAWDEALARLEAHAEYYRAFPPTRNDYRRNYCTLTTALHGIAARDAARFNEGLRMQLDFYAHEANGEYRNTDQEFICDDAVALANLGLHRGLPVTVEDDRLPRRLLIEAA
;
A
#
# COMPACT_ATOMS: atom_id res chain seq x y z
N MET A 1 -18.35 -6.68 7.57
CA MET A 1 -17.49 -6.26 6.43
C MET A 1 -16.45 -5.20 6.80
N ARG A 2 -16.81 -4.01 7.30
CA ARG A 2 -15.81 -2.97 7.66
C ARG A 2 -14.89 -3.36 8.83
N ALA A 3 -15.41 -4.14 9.80
CA ALA A 3 -14.62 -4.58 10.95
C ALA A 3 -13.49 -5.56 10.54
N GLU A 4 -13.75 -6.37 9.53
CA GLU A 4 -12.85 -7.37 8.97
C GLU A 4 -11.70 -6.69 8.23
N PHE A 5 -11.99 -5.65 7.42
CA PHE A 5 -10.96 -4.81 6.81
C PHE A 5 -10.14 -4.06 7.88
N ALA A 6 -10.78 -3.51 8.91
CA ALA A 6 -10.06 -2.88 10.01
C ALA A 6 -9.13 -3.88 10.73
N GLN A 7 -9.57 -5.13 10.91
CA GLN A 7 -8.75 -6.17 11.52
C GLN A 7 -7.56 -6.54 10.62
N ALA A 8 -7.77 -6.67 9.30
CA ALA A 8 -6.69 -6.93 8.35
C ALA A 8 -5.64 -5.82 8.36
N ALA A 9 -6.07 -4.56 8.31
CA ALA A 9 -5.19 -3.39 8.44
C ALA A 9 -4.42 -3.37 9.77
N ARG A 10 -5.05 -3.75 10.90
CA ARG A 10 -4.36 -3.87 12.19
C ARG A 10 -3.30 -4.98 12.20
N CYS A 11 -3.55 -6.10 11.51
CA CYS A 11 -2.55 -7.16 11.36
C CYS A 11 -1.33 -6.66 10.57
N ILE A 12 -1.54 -5.90 9.50
CA ILE A 12 -0.44 -5.29 8.74
C ILE A 12 0.30 -4.26 9.58
N LEU A 13 -0.41 -3.34 10.25
CA LEU A 13 0.18 -2.36 11.17
C LEU A 13 1.04 -3.04 12.24
N LYS A 14 0.61 -4.19 12.77
CA LYS A 14 1.39 -4.95 13.74
C LYS A 14 2.75 -5.34 13.17
N SER A 15 2.84 -5.79 11.91
CA SER A 15 4.12 -6.09 11.26
C SER A 15 5.04 -4.87 11.20
N PHE A 16 4.51 -3.69 10.85
CA PHE A 16 5.28 -2.44 10.86
C PHE A 16 5.78 -2.07 12.26
N ARG A 17 4.95 -2.22 13.30
CA ARG A 17 5.37 -1.97 14.68
C ARG A 17 6.41 -2.96 15.16
N MET A 18 6.23 -4.25 14.87
CA MET A 18 7.24 -5.28 15.15
C MET A 18 8.58 -4.96 14.46
N ALA A 19 8.56 -4.36 13.27
CA ALA A 19 9.78 -3.98 12.57
C ALA A 19 10.45 -2.71 13.13
N TYR A 20 9.66 -1.69 13.50
CA TYR A 20 10.18 -0.33 13.72
C TYR A 20 9.99 0.26 15.13
N ASP A 21 9.20 -0.36 16.01
CA ASP A 21 8.86 0.16 17.35
C ASP A 21 9.56 -0.65 18.45
N PRO A 22 10.71 -0.19 19.02
CA PRO A 22 11.39 -0.89 20.11
C PRO A 22 10.56 -1.07 21.38
N ALA A 23 9.45 -0.32 21.53
CA ALA A 23 8.53 -0.45 22.65
C ALA A 23 7.42 -1.50 22.40
N ASP A 24 7.27 -2.00 21.17
CA ASP A 24 6.34 -3.09 20.89
C ASP A 24 6.84 -4.39 21.55
N PRO A 25 5.98 -5.13 22.28
CA PRO A 25 6.38 -6.35 22.98
C PRO A 25 6.93 -7.44 22.05
N ASP A 26 6.51 -7.43 20.78
CA ASP A 26 6.93 -8.36 19.74
C ASP A 26 7.97 -7.73 18.80
N TYR A 27 8.61 -6.62 19.20
CA TYR A 27 9.64 -5.96 18.40
C TYR A 27 10.74 -6.94 17.97
N VAL A 28 10.95 -7.01 16.67
CA VAL A 28 11.98 -7.83 16.02
C VAL A 28 13.14 -6.93 15.60
N GLY A 29 12.88 -5.84 14.87
CA GLY A 29 13.89 -4.88 14.42
C GLY A 29 15.22 -5.49 13.95
N ASP A 30 16.32 -4.91 14.44
CA ASP A 30 17.70 -5.35 14.18
C ASP A 30 18.14 -6.55 15.05
N ARG A 31 17.22 -7.31 15.65
CA ARG A 31 17.59 -8.46 16.47
C ARG A 31 18.24 -9.51 15.58
N TRP A 32 19.57 -9.62 15.70
CA TRP A 32 20.27 -10.79 15.25
C TRP A 32 19.78 -11.99 16.06
N PRO A 33 19.53 -13.15 15.43
CA PRO A 33 19.12 -14.35 16.14
C PRO A 33 20.14 -14.68 17.24
N PRO A 34 19.70 -15.12 18.43
CA PRO A 34 20.61 -15.49 19.49
C PRO A 34 21.51 -16.64 19.01
N PRO A 35 22.81 -16.66 19.37
CA PRO A 35 23.69 -17.76 19.00
C PRO A 35 23.13 -19.07 19.57
N ASN A 36 23.05 -20.10 18.72
CA ASN A 36 22.50 -21.40 19.12
C ASN A 36 23.34 -22.00 20.27
N PRO A 37 22.77 -22.20 21.48
CA PRO A 37 23.53 -22.70 22.64
C PRO A 37 23.99 -24.17 22.49
N GLN A 38 23.51 -24.90 21.47
CA GLN A 38 23.94 -26.26 21.13
C GLN A 38 25.07 -26.28 20.08
N TYR A 39 25.51 -25.12 19.59
CA TYR A 39 26.60 -25.04 18.62
C TYR A 39 27.96 -25.14 19.32
N THR A 40 28.68 -26.25 19.09
CA THR A 40 30.03 -26.50 19.64
C THR A 40 31.15 -26.30 18.59
N GLY A 41 30.87 -25.57 17.50
CA GLY A 41 31.79 -25.39 16.37
C GLY A 41 32.87 -24.32 16.61
N LYS A 42 34.00 -24.43 15.89
CA LYS A 42 35.15 -23.53 16.03
C LYS A 42 34.81 -22.09 15.60
N PRO A 43 35.28 -21.06 16.33
CA PRO A 43 35.10 -19.66 15.94
C PRO A 43 35.58 -19.40 14.49
N GLY A 44 34.74 -18.78 13.68
CA GLY A 44 35.10 -18.34 12.31
C GLY A 44 34.84 -19.34 11.19
N SER A 45 33.97 -20.35 11.41
CA SER A 45 33.54 -21.24 10.32
C SER A 45 32.29 -20.69 9.61
N VAL A 46 32.26 -20.78 8.27
CA VAL A 46 31.12 -20.37 7.41
C VAL A 46 29.81 -21.11 7.76
N VAL A 47 29.88 -22.16 8.59
CA VAL A 47 28.74 -22.97 9.05
C VAL A 47 28.02 -22.36 10.26
N GLU A 48 28.59 -21.32 10.89
CA GLU A 48 28.02 -20.61 12.05
C GLU A 48 26.70 -19.88 11.71
N ALA A 49 26.43 -19.61 10.42
CA ALA A 49 25.26 -18.83 9.96
C ALA A 49 24.12 -19.66 9.33
N LYS A 50 24.26 -20.98 9.13
CA LYS A 50 23.34 -21.76 8.27
C LYS A 50 22.31 -22.65 8.99
N TRP A 51 22.27 -22.64 10.32
CA TRP A 51 21.35 -23.50 11.10
C TRP A 51 20.26 -22.74 11.86
N LEU A 52 20.15 -21.44 11.62
CA LEU A 52 18.94 -20.69 11.91
C LEU A 52 18.07 -20.78 10.67
N ASP A 53 16.79 -21.11 10.83
CA ASP A 53 15.82 -20.91 9.77
C ASP A 53 15.97 -19.43 9.32
N PRO A 54 16.37 -19.12 8.08
CA PRO A 54 16.79 -17.77 7.67
C PRO A 54 15.72 -16.67 7.79
N GLY A 55 14.59 -16.94 8.43
CA GLY A 55 13.51 -15.98 8.70
C GLY A 55 12.97 -15.98 10.13
N TYR A 56 13.52 -16.76 11.08
CA TYR A 56 13.01 -16.78 12.45
C TYR A 56 13.81 -15.84 13.37
N GLY A 57 13.23 -14.68 13.68
CA GLY A 57 13.80 -13.71 14.64
C GLY A 57 14.45 -12.47 14.01
N GLU A 58 14.43 -12.34 12.69
CA GLU A 58 14.85 -11.14 11.95
C GLU A 58 13.64 -10.52 11.24
N VAL A 59 13.68 -9.20 11.01
CA VAL A 59 12.66 -8.55 10.19
C VAL A 59 12.88 -8.93 8.74
N SER A 60 11.85 -9.52 8.11
CA SER A 60 11.78 -9.55 6.66
C SER A 60 11.31 -8.18 6.18
N TRP A 61 12.23 -7.34 5.71
CA TRP A 61 11.91 -5.98 5.25
C TRP A 61 10.93 -5.97 4.07
N ALA A 62 10.95 -7.01 3.24
CA ALA A 62 9.94 -7.23 2.20
C ALA A 62 8.52 -7.38 2.76
N ASN A 63 8.35 -7.85 4.01
CA ASN A 63 7.06 -7.99 4.69
C ASN A 63 6.58 -6.71 5.39
N VAL A 64 7.38 -5.64 5.35
CA VAL A 64 7.02 -4.28 5.77
C VAL A 64 7.36 -3.26 4.68
N GLY A 65 7.35 -3.72 3.42
CA GLY A 65 7.59 -2.92 2.23
C GLY A 65 6.32 -2.30 1.64
N GLU A 66 6.46 -1.77 0.44
CA GLU A 66 5.48 -0.95 -0.27
C GLU A 66 4.14 -1.66 -0.49
N VAL A 67 4.15 -2.92 -0.93
CA VAL A 67 2.92 -3.66 -1.25
C VAL A 67 2.06 -3.87 -0.01
N TRP A 68 2.67 -4.31 1.09
CA TRP A 68 1.96 -4.50 2.36
C TRP A 68 1.48 -3.17 2.94
N PHE A 69 2.27 -2.11 2.77
CA PHE A 69 1.82 -0.78 3.15
C PHE A 69 0.58 -0.35 2.37
N ILE A 70 0.59 -0.46 1.04
CA ILE A 70 -0.54 -0.10 0.17
C ILE A 70 -1.78 -0.90 0.58
N GLU A 71 -1.66 -2.22 0.69
CA GLU A 71 -2.76 -3.10 1.08
C GLU A 71 -3.32 -2.75 2.48
N GLY A 72 -2.45 -2.45 3.44
CA GLY A 72 -2.87 -2.04 4.78
C GLY A 72 -3.60 -0.71 4.80
N ILE A 73 -3.19 0.25 3.96
CA ILE A 73 -3.89 1.51 3.77
C ILE A 73 -5.24 1.27 3.10
N ASP A 74 -5.30 0.45 2.07
CA ASP A 74 -6.55 0.14 1.36
C ASP A 74 -7.57 -0.47 2.30
N TYR A 75 -7.17 -1.47 3.08
CA TYR A 75 -8.03 -2.06 4.10
C TYR A 75 -8.49 -1.04 5.16
N ALA A 76 -7.60 -0.16 5.64
CA ALA A 76 -7.99 0.87 6.60
C ALA A 76 -9.01 1.85 6.00
N LEU A 77 -8.82 2.27 4.74
CA LEU A 77 -9.73 3.18 4.03
C LEU A 77 -11.06 2.51 3.65
N MET A 78 -11.06 1.25 3.23
CA MET A 78 -12.27 0.43 3.02
C MET A 78 -13.06 0.24 4.32
N ALA A 79 -12.37 0.13 5.45
CA ALA A 79 -12.98 0.11 6.77
C ALA A 79 -13.55 1.47 7.21
N ALA A 80 -13.24 2.56 6.48
CA ALA A 80 -13.48 3.95 6.89
C ALA A 80 -12.76 4.35 8.20
N ASP A 81 -11.65 3.68 8.53
CA ASP A 81 -10.83 3.94 9.71
C ASP A 81 -9.61 4.82 9.32
N PHE A 82 -9.88 6.11 9.09
CA PHE A 82 -8.85 7.08 8.69
C PHE A 82 -7.78 7.31 9.77
N ALA A 83 -8.13 7.08 11.04
CA ALA A 83 -7.17 7.14 12.13
C ALA A 83 -6.16 5.98 12.04
N LEU A 84 -6.64 4.76 11.78
CA LEU A 84 -5.78 3.61 11.54
C LEU A 84 -4.92 3.80 10.29
N ALA A 85 -5.47 4.34 9.19
CA ALA A 85 -4.70 4.64 7.99
C ALA A 85 -3.55 5.62 8.28
N LYS A 86 -3.82 6.68 9.05
CA LYS A 86 -2.80 7.66 9.48
C LYS A 86 -1.74 7.04 10.40
N GLU A 87 -2.15 6.17 11.33
CA GLU A 87 -1.20 5.46 12.19
C GLU A 87 -0.25 4.61 11.35
N LEU A 88 -0.78 3.80 10.43
CA LEU A 88 0.02 2.98 9.51
C LEU A 88 0.95 3.82 8.63
N ALA A 89 0.44 4.90 8.03
CA ALA A 89 1.24 5.83 7.24
C ALA A 89 2.39 6.47 8.03
N GLY A 90 2.21 6.68 9.34
CA GLY A 90 3.27 7.14 10.23
C GLY A 90 4.42 6.15 10.42
N TRP A 91 4.17 4.85 10.21
CA TRP A 91 5.20 3.81 10.34
C TRP A 91 5.94 3.49 9.04
N PHE A 92 5.30 3.67 7.88
CA PHE A 92 5.92 3.35 6.59
C PHE A 92 7.12 4.25 6.28
N ARG A 93 8.21 3.64 5.82
CA ARG A 93 9.46 4.28 5.39
C ARG A 93 10.24 3.29 4.55
N ASP A 94 11.19 3.78 3.75
CA ASP A 94 12.09 2.90 3.01
C ASP A 94 12.84 1.97 3.97
N PRO A 95 12.99 0.68 3.62
CA PRO A 95 13.63 -0.29 4.48
C PRO A 95 15.13 0.03 4.67
N PRO A 96 15.69 -0.26 5.87
CA PRO A 96 17.10 0.04 6.17
C PRO A 96 18.12 -0.72 5.31
N ASP A 97 17.72 -1.85 4.72
CA ASP A 97 18.57 -2.62 3.80
C ASP A 97 18.69 -1.99 2.40
N GLY A 98 17.90 -0.94 2.12
CA GLY A 98 17.89 -0.21 0.85
C GLY A 98 17.25 -0.98 -0.31
N VAL A 99 16.59 -2.12 -0.06
CA VAL A 99 15.92 -2.90 -1.09
C VAL A 99 14.50 -2.37 -1.28
N LEU A 100 14.26 -1.71 -2.40
CA LEU A 100 12.95 -1.14 -2.74
C LEU A 100 12.24 -1.99 -3.79
N MET A 101 10.91 -1.90 -3.82
CA MET A 101 10.13 -2.35 -4.97
C MET A 101 10.44 -1.50 -6.21
N ASP A 102 9.90 -1.93 -7.36
CA ASP A 102 9.96 -1.16 -8.60
C ASP A 102 9.53 0.29 -8.38
N LYS A 103 10.15 1.21 -9.13
CA LYS A 103 10.05 2.66 -8.93
C LYS A 103 8.60 3.14 -8.80
N GLU A 104 7.72 2.68 -9.68
CA GLU A 104 6.31 3.10 -9.72
C GLU A 104 5.52 2.65 -8.48
N VAL A 105 5.88 1.50 -7.90
CA VAL A 105 5.28 0.98 -6.67
C VAL A 105 5.73 1.84 -5.48
N ASN A 106 7.04 2.10 -5.38
CA ASN A 106 7.63 2.92 -4.32
C ASN A 106 7.13 4.35 -4.36
N ASP A 107 7.10 4.96 -5.54
CA ASP A 107 6.56 6.31 -5.72
C ASP A 107 5.11 6.41 -5.25
N TYR A 108 4.27 5.46 -5.68
CA TYR A 108 2.86 5.45 -5.29
C TYR A 108 2.67 5.26 -3.79
N ALA A 109 3.44 4.35 -3.15
CA ALA A 109 3.39 4.15 -1.71
C ALA A 109 3.73 5.44 -0.94
N HIS A 110 4.77 6.17 -1.35
CA HIS A 110 5.13 7.44 -0.72
C HIS A 110 4.09 8.54 -0.98
N ASP A 111 3.53 8.62 -2.18
CA ASP A 111 2.47 9.58 -2.51
C ASP A 111 1.20 9.31 -1.70
N LEU A 112 0.80 8.03 -1.58
CA LEU A 112 -0.34 7.59 -0.81
C LEU A 112 -0.15 7.91 0.67
N LYS A 113 1.03 7.63 1.23
CA LYS A 113 1.40 8.03 2.59
C LYS A 113 1.19 9.53 2.81
N LEU A 114 1.70 10.38 1.92
CA LEU A 114 1.59 11.84 2.07
C LEU A 114 0.12 12.28 2.04
N CYS A 115 -0.68 11.72 1.13
CA CYS A 115 -2.11 12.02 1.05
C CYS A 115 -2.87 11.56 2.30
N VAL A 116 -2.61 10.36 2.81
CA VAL A 116 -3.24 9.85 4.05
C VAL A 116 -2.85 10.69 5.27
N LEU A 117 -1.59 11.12 5.35
CA LEU A 117 -1.09 12.04 6.37
C LEU A 117 -1.52 13.50 6.15
N GLU A 118 -2.28 13.78 5.08
CA GLU A 118 -2.77 15.11 4.72
C GLU A 118 -1.65 16.13 4.44
N ALA A 119 -0.47 15.67 4.07
CA ALA A 119 0.65 16.48 3.58
C ALA A 119 0.41 16.89 2.11
N TRP A 120 -0.69 17.61 1.86
CA TRP A 120 -1.24 17.82 0.52
C TRP A 120 -0.30 18.55 -0.43
N ASP A 121 0.42 19.57 0.03
CA ASP A 121 1.33 20.34 -0.82
C ASP A 121 2.52 19.48 -1.29
N GLU A 122 3.08 18.67 -0.38
CA GLU A 122 4.16 17.74 -0.68
C GLU A 122 3.68 16.61 -1.61
N ALA A 123 2.50 16.05 -1.34
CA ALA A 123 1.88 15.05 -2.20
C ALA A 123 1.64 15.61 -3.61
N LEU A 124 1.06 16.81 -3.72
CA LEU A 124 0.74 17.42 -5.00
C LEU A 124 2.00 17.67 -5.83
N ALA A 125 3.07 18.20 -5.23
CA ALA A 125 4.33 18.43 -5.94
C ALA A 125 4.92 17.14 -6.55
N ARG A 126 4.85 16.02 -5.81
CA ARG A 126 5.29 14.71 -6.32
C ARG A 126 4.35 14.17 -7.41
N LEU A 127 3.05 14.24 -7.17
CA LEU A 127 2.03 13.75 -8.10
C LEU A 127 2.04 14.53 -9.42
N GLU A 128 2.31 15.84 -9.40
CA GLU A 128 2.48 16.65 -10.61
C GLU A 128 3.68 16.17 -11.45
N ALA A 129 4.83 15.90 -10.80
CA ALA A 129 6.00 15.33 -11.47
C ALA A 129 5.72 13.95 -12.08
N HIS A 130 4.95 13.09 -11.39
CA HIS A 130 4.54 11.80 -11.92
C HIS A 130 3.56 11.94 -13.10
N ALA A 131 2.62 12.89 -13.03
CA ALA A 131 1.71 13.17 -14.13
C ALA A 131 2.46 13.65 -15.40
N GLU A 132 3.50 14.46 -15.23
CA GLU A 132 4.39 14.85 -16.33
C GLU A 132 5.18 13.66 -16.89
N TYR A 133 5.72 12.80 -16.02
CA TYR A 133 6.42 11.58 -16.42
C TYR A 133 5.52 10.67 -17.26
N TYR A 134 4.32 10.33 -16.79
CA TYR A 134 3.40 9.45 -17.53
C TYR A 134 2.87 10.08 -18.82
N ARG A 135 2.83 11.42 -18.91
CA ARG A 135 2.51 12.11 -20.17
C ARG A 135 3.65 11.99 -21.19
N ALA A 136 4.89 12.11 -20.75
CA ALA A 136 6.07 11.96 -21.59
C ALA A 136 6.35 10.49 -21.97
N PHE A 137 6.03 9.57 -21.06
CA PHE A 137 6.26 8.14 -21.20
C PHE A 137 4.99 7.34 -20.89
N PRO A 138 3.97 7.38 -21.78
CA PRO A 138 2.73 6.65 -21.56
C PRO A 138 2.97 5.15 -21.42
N PRO A 139 2.38 4.48 -20.39
CA PRO A 139 2.55 3.04 -20.22
C PRO A 139 1.93 2.28 -21.39
N THR A 140 2.57 1.17 -21.78
CA THR A 140 2.07 0.32 -22.87
C THR A 140 1.07 -0.73 -22.37
N ARG A 141 0.44 -1.49 -23.28
CA ARG A 141 -0.69 -2.38 -22.96
C ARG A 141 -0.38 -3.45 -21.90
N ASN A 142 0.82 -4.03 -21.90
CA ASN A 142 1.23 -5.14 -21.03
C ASN A 142 2.27 -4.69 -19.98
N ASP A 143 2.13 -3.46 -19.51
CA ASP A 143 3.09 -2.81 -18.64
C ASP A 143 2.48 -2.64 -17.25
N TYR A 144 3.13 -3.19 -16.21
CA TYR A 144 2.64 -3.05 -14.84
C TYR A 144 2.53 -1.58 -14.40
N ARG A 145 3.34 -0.70 -15.00
CA ARG A 145 3.29 0.77 -14.79
C ARG A 145 1.92 1.35 -15.12
N ARG A 146 1.10 0.66 -15.92
CA ARG A 146 -0.28 1.04 -16.20
C ARG A 146 -1.12 1.07 -14.93
N ASN A 147 -0.98 0.10 -14.03
CA ASN A 147 -1.69 0.09 -12.75
C ASN A 147 -1.34 1.33 -11.92
N TYR A 148 -0.04 1.61 -11.75
CA TYR A 148 0.38 2.75 -10.95
C TYR A 148 0.08 4.10 -11.60
N CYS A 149 0.00 4.17 -12.93
CA CYS A 149 -0.48 5.36 -13.64
C CYS A 149 -1.96 5.65 -13.33
N THR A 150 -2.82 4.63 -13.30
CA THR A 150 -4.25 4.80 -12.98
C THR A 150 -4.46 5.19 -11.53
N LEU A 151 -3.78 4.52 -10.60
CA LEU A 151 -3.80 4.85 -9.17
C LEU A 151 -3.29 6.27 -8.89
N THR A 152 -2.13 6.64 -9.47
CA THR A 152 -1.54 7.98 -9.36
C THR A 152 -2.46 9.06 -9.92
N THR A 153 -3.19 8.79 -11.00
CA THR A 153 -4.15 9.75 -11.58
C THR A 153 -5.28 10.08 -10.61
N ALA A 154 -5.87 9.05 -9.99
CA ALA A 154 -6.91 9.24 -8.97
C ALA A 154 -6.37 10.01 -7.76
N LEU A 155 -5.20 9.61 -7.24
CA LEU A 155 -4.57 10.23 -6.08
C LEU A 155 -4.18 11.71 -6.34
N HIS A 156 -3.70 12.02 -7.55
CA HIS A 156 -3.48 13.40 -7.99
C HIS A 156 -4.79 14.20 -7.97
N GLY A 157 -5.90 13.64 -8.46
CA GLY A 157 -7.20 14.29 -8.38
C GLY A 157 -7.61 14.62 -6.94
N ILE A 158 -7.35 13.69 -6.01
CA ILE A 158 -7.60 13.89 -4.58
C ILE A 158 -6.75 15.03 -4.02
N ALA A 159 -5.43 14.98 -4.23
CA ALA A 159 -4.50 15.99 -3.72
C ALA A 159 -4.81 17.40 -4.25
N ALA A 160 -5.10 17.51 -5.55
CA ALA A 160 -5.41 18.77 -6.22
C ALA A 160 -6.85 19.27 -5.99
N ARG A 161 -7.71 18.49 -5.29
CA ARG A 161 -9.16 18.71 -5.21
C ARG A 161 -9.84 18.83 -6.59
N ASP A 162 -9.34 18.08 -7.56
CA ASP A 162 -9.87 18.02 -8.92
C ASP A 162 -10.79 16.80 -9.04
N ALA A 163 -12.11 17.04 -8.87
CA ALA A 163 -13.12 15.99 -8.93
C ALA A 163 -13.18 15.29 -10.29
N ALA A 164 -12.87 16.00 -11.39
CA ALA A 164 -12.90 15.41 -12.72
C ALA A 164 -11.76 14.40 -12.88
N ARG A 165 -10.53 14.80 -12.52
CA ARG A 165 -9.34 13.93 -12.58
C ARG A 165 -9.43 12.76 -11.60
N PHE A 166 -9.97 13.00 -10.41
CA PHE A 166 -10.20 11.94 -9.42
C PHE A 166 -11.10 10.84 -9.99
N ASN A 167 -12.25 11.20 -10.55
CA ASN A 167 -13.18 10.23 -11.14
C ASN A 167 -12.65 9.63 -12.44
N GLU A 168 -11.85 10.37 -13.21
CA GLU A 168 -11.13 9.81 -14.36
C GLU A 168 -10.17 8.69 -13.92
N GLY A 169 -9.36 8.93 -12.90
CA GLY A 169 -8.45 7.92 -12.35
C GLY A 169 -9.18 6.69 -11.81
N LEU A 170 -10.29 6.88 -11.07
CA LEU A 170 -11.12 5.77 -10.60
C LEU A 170 -11.64 4.91 -11.76
N ARG A 171 -12.16 5.54 -12.81
CA ARG A 171 -12.63 4.83 -14.01
C ARG A 171 -11.49 4.06 -14.69
N MET A 172 -10.33 4.69 -14.84
CA MET A 172 -9.17 4.03 -15.43
C MET A 172 -8.71 2.82 -14.59
N GLN A 173 -8.75 2.90 -13.26
CA GLN A 173 -8.41 1.79 -12.37
C GLN A 173 -9.41 0.63 -12.51
N LEU A 174 -10.70 0.93 -12.55
CA LEU A 174 -11.74 -0.09 -12.73
C LEU A 174 -11.66 -0.75 -14.12
N ASP A 175 -11.31 0.01 -15.15
CA ASP A 175 -11.05 -0.51 -16.50
C ASP A 175 -9.78 -1.39 -16.52
N PHE A 176 -8.72 -0.99 -15.79
CA PHE A 176 -7.52 -1.81 -15.61
C PHE A 176 -7.86 -3.13 -14.92
N TYR A 177 -8.50 -3.05 -13.76
CA TYR A 177 -8.89 -4.19 -12.95
C TYR A 177 -9.86 -5.14 -13.67
N ALA A 178 -10.67 -4.65 -14.61
CA ALA A 178 -11.53 -5.50 -15.43
C ALA A 178 -10.75 -6.55 -16.21
N HIS A 179 -9.56 -6.17 -16.66
CA HIS A 179 -8.70 -7.08 -17.39
C HIS A 179 -8.14 -8.17 -16.46
N GLU A 180 -7.65 -7.75 -15.29
CA GLU A 180 -7.05 -8.64 -14.28
C GLU A 180 -8.08 -9.61 -13.69
N ALA A 181 -9.29 -9.15 -13.39
CA ALA A 181 -10.41 -9.97 -12.91
C ALA A 181 -10.78 -11.10 -13.90
N ASN A 182 -10.65 -10.84 -15.20
CA ASN A 182 -10.87 -11.86 -16.24
C ASN A 182 -9.62 -12.71 -16.54
N GLY A 183 -8.47 -12.33 -15.98
CA GLY A 183 -7.15 -12.90 -16.19
C GLY A 183 -6.60 -13.53 -14.90
N GLU A 184 -5.61 -12.88 -14.29
CA GLU A 184 -4.86 -13.40 -13.14
C GLU A 184 -5.73 -13.66 -11.91
N TYR A 185 -6.75 -12.83 -11.68
CA TYR A 185 -7.63 -12.94 -10.51
C TYR A 185 -8.85 -13.82 -10.75
N ARG A 186 -8.96 -14.42 -11.93
CA ARG A 186 -10.13 -15.22 -12.28
C ARG A 186 -10.26 -16.44 -11.36
N ASN A 187 -11.46 -16.62 -10.79
CA ASN A 187 -11.80 -17.64 -9.80
C ASN A 187 -11.08 -17.47 -8.44
N THR A 188 -10.59 -16.27 -8.14
CA THR A 188 -10.17 -15.90 -6.78
C THR A 188 -11.19 -14.93 -6.19
N ASP A 189 -11.05 -14.63 -4.91
CA ASP A 189 -11.82 -13.57 -4.23
C ASP A 189 -11.51 -12.17 -4.78
N GLN A 190 -10.35 -11.99 -5.42
CA GLN A 190 -9.91 -10.77 -6.09
C GLN A 190 -10.58 -10.55 -7.47
N GLU A 191 -11.63 -11.28 -7.83
CA GLU A 191 -12.39 -10.95 -9.07
C GLU A 191 -13.56 -9.99 -8.81
N PHE A 192 -13.97 -9.80 -7.55
CA PHE A 192 -15.25 -9.17 -7.21
C PHE A 192 -15.16 -7.68 -6.83
N ILE A 193 -14.09 -7.25 -6.18
CA ILE A 193 -13.97 -5.91 -5.60
C ILE A 193 -12.59 -5.35 -5.92
N CYS A 194 -12.54 -4.19 -6.58
CA CYS A 194 -11.29 -3.48 -6.77
C CYS A 194 -10.96 -2.69 -5.50
N ASP A 195 -10.16 -3.30 -4.62
CA ASP A 195 -9.81 -2.76 -3.31
C ASP A 195 -9.20 -1.35 -3.42
N ASP A 196 -8.24 -1.14 -4.33
CA ASP A 196 -7.61 0.18 -4.53
C ASP A 196 -8.66 1.25 -4.88
N ALA A 197 -9.61 0.92 -5.76
CA ALA A 197 -10.63 1.88 -6.20
C ALA A 197 -11.59 2.23 -5.06
N VAL A 198 -11.96 1.27 -4.21
CA VAL A 198 -12.79 1.52 -3.03
C VAL A 198 -12.04 2.39 -2.02
N ALA A 199 -10.77 2.08 -1.76
CA ALA A 199 -9.92 2.83 -0.85
C ALA A 199 -9.74 4.28 -1.30
N LEU A 200 -9.36 4.50 -2.56
CA LEU A 200 -9.21 5.85 -3.14
C LEU A 200 -10.55 6.59 -3.21
N ALA A 201 -11.66 5.89 -3.47
CA ALA A 201 -12.99 6.49 -3.42
C ALA A 201 -13.31 7.02 -2.01
N ASN A 202 -13.04 6.25 -0.96
CA ASN A 202 -13.23 6.68 0.42
C ASN A 202 -12.30 7.84 0.81
N LEU A 203 -11.04 7.83 0.36
CA LEU A 203 -10.13 8.95 0.57
C LEU A 203 -10.61 10.23 -0.11
N GLY A 204 -11.07 10.13 -1.37
CA GLY A 204 -11.66 11.25 -2.11
C GLY A 204 -12.93 11.80 -1.45
N LEU A 205 -13.84 10.93 -1.01
CA LEU A 205 -15.05 11.32 -0.29
C LEU A 205 -14.72 12.01 1.04
N HIS A 206 -13.75 11.50 1.78
CA HIS A 206 -13.26 12.12 3.02
C HIS A 206 -12.67 13.51 2.77
N ARG A 207 -12.08 13.71 1.59
CA ARG A 207 -11.55 14.99 1.13
C ARG A 207 -12.63 15.93 0.56
N GLY A 208 -13.90 15.49 0.51
CA GLY A 208 -15.03 16.27 0.00
C GLY A 208 -15.20 16.20 -1.52
N LEU A 209 -14.64 15.20 -2.19
CA LEU A 209 -14.81 14.99 -3.63
C LEU A 209 -15.93 13.99 -3.90
N PRO A 210 -16.89 14.30 -4.80
CA PRO A 210 -17.95 13.37 -5.14
C PRO A 210 -17.43 12.21 -5.99
N VAL A 211 -17.95 11.00 -5.74
CA VAL A 211 -17.70 9.82 -6.57
C VAL A 211 -18.85 9.64 -7.56
N THR A 212 -18.59 9.89 -8.83
CA THR A 212 -19.57 9.82 -9.92
C THR A 212 -19.48 8.54 -10.73
N VAL A 213 -18.38 7.77 -10.60
CA VAL A 213 -18.23 6.48 -11.27
C VAL A 213 -19.21 5.45 -10.71
N GLU A 214 -19.85 4.70 -11.60
CA GLU A 214 -20.74 3.58 -11.28
C GLU A 214 -20.15 2.29 -11.86
N ASP A 215 -19.78 1.36 -10.98
CA ASP A 215 -19.23 0.06 -11.34
C ASP A 215 -19.52 -0.95 -10.22
N ASP A 216 -19.87 -2.18 -10.57
CA ASP A 216 -20.20 -3.24 -9.60
C ASP A 216 -19.01 -3.62 -8.69
N ARG A 217 -17.78 -3.40 -9.17
CA ARG A 217 -16.54 -3.64 -8.44
C ARG A 217 -16.14 -2.49 -7.53
N LEU A 218 -16.91 -1.38 -7.57
CA LEU A 218 -16.87 -0.26 -6.63
C LEU A 218 -18.19 -0.20 -5.84
N PRO A 219 -18.47 -1.17 -4.96
CA PRO A 219 -19.78 -1.31 -4.34
C PRO A 219 -20.09 -0.13 -3.41
N ARG A 220 -21.16 0.61 -3.69
CA ARG A 220 -21.60 1.79 -2.93
C ARG A 220 -21.70 1.57 -1.42
N ARG A 221 -22.03 0.36 -0.97
CA ARG A 221 -22.12 -0.02 0.46
C ARG A 221 -20.78 0.06 1.21
N LEU A 222 -19.66 0.00 0.49
CA LEU A 222 -18.31 0.16 1.07
C LEU A 222 -17.84 1.62 1.05
N LEU A 223 -18.54 2.49 0.34
CA LEU A 223 -18.24 3.91 0.31
C LEU A 223 -18.80 4.59 1.56
N ILE A 224 -18.06 5.57 2.09
CA ILE A 224 -18.58 6.46 3.14
C ILE A 224 -19.61 7.42 2.55
N GLU A 225 -20.49 7.97 3.39
CA GLU A 225 -21.35 9.07 2.96
C GLU A 225 -20.49 10.32 2.72
N ALA A 226 -20.81 11.08 1.67
CA ALA A 226 -20.14 12.36 1.44
C ALA A 226 -20.42 13.30 2.62
N ALA A 227 -19.36 13.87 3.19
CA ALA A 227 -19.44 14.82 4.30
C ALA A 227 -20.02 16.18 3.87
#